data_AF-A0A011AKH3-F1
#
_entry.id   AF-A0A011AKH3-F1
#
_cell.length_a   1.000
_cell.length_b   1.000
_cell.length_c   1.000
_cell.angle_alpha   90.00
_cell.angle_beta   90.00
_cell.angle_gamma   90.00
#
_symmetry.space_group_name_H-M   'P 1'
#
loop_
_entity.id
_entity.type
_entity.pdbx_description
1 polymer ?
#
loop_
_entity_poly.entity_id
_entity_poly.type
_entity_poly.pdbx_seq_one_letter_code
_entity_poly.pdbx_strand_id
1 'polypeptide(L)'
;MSPADVATARRLYAQHESIRPLVEQVRAVADALTRPDPRVEPVRTLLGQLRRELLPHEHAEEADLVPILNRTLGGADATGAISRTHAEIEQYVVRLGRALDAITTTENLADLQRLLYGLYAILRLHNAQEEEAAFSLVPGPAP
;
A
#
# COMPACT_ATOMS: atom_id res chain seq x y z
N MET A 1 -13.35 -21.81 4.43
CA MET A 1 -11.88 -21.64 4.56
C MET A 1 -11.31 -22.81 5.34
N SER A 2 -10.14 -23.31 4.95
CA SER A 2 -9.40 -24.32 5.72
C SER A 2 -8.68 -23.68 6.93
N PRO A 3 -8.23 -24.45 7.94
CA PRO A 3 -7.42 -23.91 9.04
C PRO A 3 -6.13 -23.21 8.56
N ALA A 4 -5.53 -23.70 7.48
CA ALA A 4 -4.36 -23.08 6.86
C ALA A 4 -4.72 -21.72 6.23
N ASP A 5 -5.85 -21.62 5.52
CA ASP A 5 -6.32 -20.34 4.96
C ASP A 5 -6.54 -19.29 6.07
N VAL A 6 -7.13 -19.70 7.19
CA VAL A 6 -7.37 -18.80 8.35
C VAL A 6 -6.04 -18.34 8.96
N ALA A 7 -5.05 -19.22 9.10
CA ALA A 7 -3.73 -18.85 9.61
C ALA A 7 -3.02 -17.86 8.69
N THR A 8 -3.06 -18.09 7.37
CA THR A 8 -2.52 -17.19 6.36
C THR A 8 -3.18 -15.81 6.44
N ALA A 9 -4.51 -15.75 6.45
CA ALA A 9 -5.24 -14.48 6.49
C ALA A 9 -4.98 -13.70 7.79
N ARG A 10 -4.86 -14.37 8.94
CA ARG A 10 -4.48 -13.72 10.21
C ARG A 10 -3.06 -13.16 10.19
N ARG A 11 -2.11 -13.87 9.59
CA ARG A 11 -0.73 -13.38 9.44
C ARG A 11 -0.70 -12.11 8.58
N LEU A 12 -1.39 -12.13 7.44
CA LEU A 12 -1.45 -10.98 6.53
C LEU A 12 -2.17 -9.80 7.18
N TYR A 13 -3.25 -10.04 7.92
CA TYR A 13 -3.92 -9.00 8.71
C TYR A 13 -2.99 -8.32 9.72
N ALA A 14 -2.19 -9.11 10.45
CA ALA A 14 -1.23 -8.55 11.39
C ALA A 14 -0.14 -7.72 10.70
N GLN A 15 0.28 -8.11 9.48
CA GLN A 15 1.20 -7.32 8.66
C GLN A 15 0.55 -6.03 8.17
N HIS A 16 -0.69 -6.09 7.70
CA HIS A 16 -1.48 -4.94 7.28
C HIS A 16 -1.56 -3.89 8.39
N GLU A 17 -1.95 -4.30 9.60
CA GLU A 17 -1.99 -3.41 10.77
C GLU A 17 -0.62 -2.77 11.07
N SER A 18 0.47 -3.54 10.90
CA SER A 18 1.83 -3.02 11.12
C SER A 18 2.28 -1.99 10.09
N ILE A 19 1.70 -1.99 8.89
CA ILE A 19 2.04 -1.09 7.78
C ILE A 19 1.23 0.21 7.82
N ARG A 20 0.11 0.28 8.54
CA ARG A 20 -0.72 1.50 8.66
C ARG A 20 0.07 2.77 9.01
N PRO A 21 1.07 2.77 9.92
CA PRO A 21 1.88 3.95 10.18
C PRO A 21 2.67 4.45 8.96
N LEU A 22 3.11 3.55 8.08
CA LEU A 22 3.81 3.90 6.83
C LEU A 22 2.89 4.65 5.87
N VAL A 23 1.59 4.32 5.82
CA VAL A 23 0.60 5.05 5.01
C VAL A 23 0.51 6.51 5.45
N GLU A 24 0.41 6.77 6.76
CA GLU A 24 0.36 8.14 7.28
C GLU A 24 1.70 8.88 7.10
N GLN A 25 2.82 8.15 7.13
CA GLN A 25 4.14 8.71 6.80
C GLN A 25 4.20 9.25 5.37
N VAL A 26 3.53 8.62 4.39
CA VAL A 26 3.46 9.13 3.00
C VAL A 26 2.92 10.55 2.96
N ARG A 27 1.81 10.81 3.67
CA ARG A 27 1.21 12.15 3.78
C ARG A 27 2.14 13.12 4.48
N ALA A 28 2.73 12.72 5.61
CA ALA A 28 3.64 13.58 6.36
C ALA A 28 4.86 14.02 5.53
N VAL A 29 5.41 13.12 4.71
CA VAL A 29 6.49 13.45 3.77
C VAL A 29 6.01 14.37 2.66
N ALA A 30 4.80 14.16 2.13
CA ALA A 30 4.19 15.06 1.14
C ALA A 30 4.01 16.49 1.71
N ASP A 31 3.49 16.62 2.93
CA ASP A 31 3.28 17.89 3.63
C ASP A 31 4.61 18.63 3.87
N ALA A 32 5.67 17.88 4.19
CA ALA A 32 6.99 18.42 4.47
C ALA A 32 7.78 18.85 3.20
N LEU A 33 7.33 18.46 2.01
CA LEU A 33 7.90 18.94 0.74
C LEU A 33 7.45 20.38 0.47
N THR A 34 8.14 21.33 1.09
CA THR A 34 7.85 22.77 0.97
C THR A 34 8.89 23.48 0.13
N ARG A 35 8.46 24.41 -0.73
CA ARG A 35 9.38 25.39 -1.33
C ARG A 35 9.74 26.46 -0.30
N PRO A 36 10.99 26.97 -0.27
CA PRO A 36 12.10 26.72 -1.20
C PRO A 36 13.04 25.57 -0.80
N ASP A 37 12.71 24.76 0.21
CA ASP A 37 13.60 23.75 0.78
C ASP A 37 13.56 22.42 -0.02
N PRO A 38 14.63 22.07 -0.77
CA PRO A 38 14.62 20.93 -1.68
C PRO A 38 15.06 19.61 -1.02
N ARG A 39 14.90 19.45 0.29
CA ARG A 39 15.28 18.20 0.97
C ARG A 39 14.43 17.02 0.51
N VAL A 40 15.07 16.08 -0.18
CA VAL A 40 14.42 14.89 -0.78
C VAL A 40 14.77 13.59 -0.04
N GLU A 41 15.65 13.67 0.95
CA GLU A 41 16.09 12.59 1.81
C GLU A 41 14.93 11.90 2.55
N PRO A 42 13.91 12.61 3.06
CA PRO A 42 12.71 11.98 3.58
C PRO A 42 11.98 11.15 2.52
N VAL A 43 11.92 11.63 1.27
CA VAL A 43 11.31 10.89 0.13
C VAL A 43 12.13 9.65 -0.20
N ARG A 44 13.48 9.74 -0.21
CA ARG A 44 14.36 8.57 -0.42
C ARG A 44 14.18 7.52 0.67
N THR A 45 14.08 7.95 1.92
CA THR A 45 13.86 7.07 3.07
C THR A 45 12.52 6.35 2.96
N LEU A 46 11.44 7.12 2.72
CA LEU A 46 10.10 6.59 2.51
C LEU A 46 10.05 5.60 1.35
N LEU A 47 10.64 5.93 0.20
CA LEU A 47 10.70 5.03 -0.96
C LEU A 47 11.41 3.71 -0.63
N GLY A 48 12.44 3.74 0.23
CA GLY A 48 13.10 2.55 0.74
C GLY A 48 12.17 1.68 1.60
N GLN A 49 11.36 2.29 2.46
CA GLN A 49 10.38 1.59 3.29
C GLN A 49 9.25 1.00 2.43
N LEU A 50 8.68 1.78 1.51
CA LEU A 50 7.65 1.31 0.57
C LEU A 50 8.11 0.05 -0.20
N ARG A 51 9.37 0.00 -0.63
CA ARG A 51 9.91 -1.16 -1.36
C ARG A 51 10.22 -2.37 -0.48
N ARG A 52 10.56 -2.17 0.79
CA ARG A 52 10.98 -3.26 1.69
C ARG A 52 9.86 -3.80 2.56
N GLU A 53 8.82 -3.01 2.79
CA GLU A 53 7.75 -3.32 3.74
C GLU A 53 6.40 -3.40 3.03
N LEU A 54 5.98 -2.32 2.36
CA LEU A 54 4.67 -2.26 1.69
C LEU A 54 4.58 -3.22 0.49
N LEU A 55 5.42 -3.07 -0.54
CA LEU A 55 5.28 -3.89 -1.76
C LEU A 55 5.36 -5.41 -1.49
N PRO A 56 6.27 -5.91 -0.64
CA PRO A 56 6.28 -7.34 -0.30
C PRO A 56 4.99 -7.82 0.37
N HIS A 57 4.31 -6.97 1.14
CA HIS A 57 3.04 -7.29 1.76
C HIS A 57 1.91 -7.38 0.72
N GLU A 58 1.77 -6.37 -0.13
CA GLU A 58 0.76 -6.33 -1.21
C GLU A 58 0.92 -7.53 -2.16
N HIS A 59 2.17 -7.90 -2.48
CA HIS A 59 2.47 -9.08 -3.29
C HIS A 59 2.10 -10.38 -2.58
N ALA A 60 2.28 -10.47 -1.26
CA ALA A 60 1.86 -11.62 -0.49
C ALA A 60 0.33 -11.73 -0.42
N GLU A 61 -0.39 -10.61 -0.33
CA GLU A 61 -1.85 -10.60 -0.37
C GLU A 61 -2.39 -11.01 -1.75
N GLU A 62 -1.79 -10.51 -2.83
CA GLU A 62 -2.14 -10.93 -4.18
C GLU A 62 -1.90 -12.43 -4.41
N ALA A 63 -0.79 -12.96 -3.90
CA ALA A 63 -0.41 -14.36 -4.08
C ALA A 63 -1.21 -15.33 -3.18
N ASP A 64 -1.44 -14.95 -1.93
CA ASP A 64 -1.96 -15.86 -0.91
C ASP A 64 -3.42 -15.56 -0.54
N LEU A 65 -3.77 -14.28 -0.33
CA LEU A 65 -5.08 -13.87 0.20
C LEU A 65 -6.14 -13.79 -0.89
N VAL A 66 -5.85 -13.15 -2.01
CA VAL A 66 -6.80 -12.99 -3.13
C VAL A 66 -7.36 -14.34 -3.62
N PRO A 67 -6.56 -15.42 -3.79
CA PRO A 67 -7.11 -16.73 -4.14
C PRO A 67 -8.04 -17.31 -3.07
N ILE A 68 -7.77 -17.07 -1.78
CA ILE A 68 -8.64 -17.52 -0.67
C ILE A 68 -9.99 -16.79 -0.74
N LEU A 69 -9.96 -15.47 -0.95
CA LEU A 69 -11.16 -14.64 -1.07
C LEU A 69 -11.99 -15.03 -2.29
N ASN A 70 -11.37 -15.25 -3.44
CA ASN A 70 -12.06 -15.69 -4.66
C ASN A 70 -12.82 -17.00 -4.48
N ARG A 71 -12.23 -17.98 -3.76
CA ARG A 71 -12.92 -19.25 -3.43
C ARG A 71 -14.06 -19.05 -2.43
N THR A 72 -13.97 -18.04 -1.57
CA THR A 72 -14.93 -17.81 -0.47
C THR A 72 -16.10 -16.94 -0.89
N LEU A 73 -15.88 -15.93 -1.74
CA LEU A 73 -16.86 -14.93 -2.18
C LEU A 73 -17.52 -15.26 -3.53
N GLY A 74 -17.11 -16.35 -4.19
CA GLY A 74 -17.80 -16.86 -5.38
C GLY A 74 -17.31 -16.30 -6.73
N GLY A 75 -16.12 -15.69 -6.80
CA GLY A 75 -15.45 -15.36 -8.06
C GLY A 75 -14.65 -14.05 -8.08
N ALA A 76 -13.92 -13.85 -9.19
CA ALA A 76 -12.96 -12.75 -9.41
C ALA A 76 -13.55 -11.34 -9.35
N ASP A 77 -14.86 -11.18 -9.55
CA ASP A 77 -15.54 -9.88 -9.49
C ASP A 77 -15.47 -9.27 -8.08
N ALA A 78 -15.32 -10.09 -7.04
CA ALA A 78 -15.22 -9.64 -5.65
C ALA A 78 -13.84 -9.08 -5.28
N THR A 79 -12.75 -9.58 -5.89
CA THR A 79 -11.37 -9.14 -5.56
C THR A 79 -10.73 -8.28 -6.63
N GLY A 80 -11.37 -8.10 -7.80
CA GLY A 80 -10.80 -7.34 -8.91
C GLY A 80 -10.45 -5.89 -8.54
N ALA A 81 -11.22 -5.26 -7.64
CA ALA A 81 -10.92 -3.92 -7.15
C ALA A 81 -9.63 -3.89 -6.31
N ILE A 82 -9.42 -4.88 -5.44
CA ILE A 82 -8.23 -5.00 -4.58
C ILE A 82 -6.97 -5.20 -5.44
N SER A 83 -6.98 -6.19 -6.34
CA SER A 83 -5.86 -6.44 -7.25
C SER A 83 -5.52 -5.23 -8.12
N ARG A 84 -6.53 -4.44 -8.53
CA ARG A 84 -6.30 -3.19 -9.25
C ARG A 84 -5.63 -2.14 -8.38
N THR A 85 -5.99 -2.01 -7.10
CA THR A 85 -5.29 -1.10 -6.19
C THR A 85 -3.85 -1.52 -5.92
N HIS A 86 -3.55 -2.82 -5.74
CA HIS A 86 -2.17 -3.31 -5.62
C HIS A 86 -1.31 -2.88 -6.81
N ALA A 87 -1.84 -3.10 -8.03
CA ALA A 87 -1.15 -2.73 -9.26
C ALA A 87 -0.91 -1.21 -9.35
N GLU A 88 -1.87 -0.38 -8.95
CA GLU A 88 -1.69 1.07 -8.93
C GLU A 88 -0.67 1.52 -7.88
N ILE A 89 -0.67 0.92 -6.67
CA ILE A 89 0.33 1.20 -5.63
C ILE A 89 1.74 0.92 -6.17
N GLU A 90 1.96 -0.25 -6.79
CA GLU A 90 3.25 -0.59 -7.39
C GLU A 90 3.66 0.43 -8.47
N GLN A 91 2.72 0.81 -9.35
CA GLN A 91 2.95 1.83 -10.37
C GLN A 91 3.36 3.18 -9.76
N TYR A 92 2.71 3.62 -8.68
CA TYR A 92 3.07 4.85 -7.98
C TYR A 92 4.46 4.77 -7.35
N VAL A 93 4.82 3.64 -6.72
CA VAL A 93 6.17 3.45 -6.14
C VAL A 93 7.25 3.49 -7.22
N VAL A 94 6.99 2.91 -8.40
CA VAL A 94 7.91 2.99 -9.55
C VAL A 94 8.03 4.42 -10.07
N ARG A 95 6.90 5.12 -10.26
CA ARG A 95 6.89 6.53 -10.72
C ARG A 95 7.59 7.46 -9.74
N LEU A 96 7.38 7.27 -8.44
CA LEU A 96 8.03 8.03 -7.39
C LEU A 96 9.55 7.86 -7.45
N GLY A 97 10.05 6.63 -7.63
CA GLY A 97 11.48 6.39 -7.80
C GLY A 97 12.07 7.10 -9.02
N ARG A 98 11.42 7.00 -10.17
CA ARG A 98 11.86 7.68 -11.40
C ARG A 98 11.86 9.20 -11.24
N ALA A 99 10.81 9.76 -10.63
CA ALA A 99 10.73 11.20 -10.38
C ALA A 99 11.82 11.67 -9.43
N LEU A 100 12.12 10.89 -8.39
CA LEU A 100 13.16 11.17 -7.39
C LEU A 100 14.58 11.14 -7.98
N ASP A 101 14.83 10.25 -8.94
CA ASP A 101 16.11 10.17 -9.64
C ASP A 101 16.29 11.29 -10.68
N ALA A 102 15.18 11.86 -11.17
CA ALA A 102 15.17 12.92 -12.18
C ALA A 102 15.16 14.36 -11.61
N ILE A 103 15.24 14.53 -10.29
CA ILE A 103 15.18 15.86 -9.67
C ILE A 103 16.41 16.68 -10.05
N THR A 104 16.17 17.83 -10.67
CA THR A 104 17.20 18.81 -11.03
C THR A 104 16.85 20.23 -10.58
N THR A 105 15.56 20.51 -10.32
CA THR A 105 15.07 21.83 -9.92
C THR A 105 13.99 21.75 -8.84
N THR A 106 13.65 22.89 -8.24
CA THR A 106 12.55 23.00 -7.26
C THR A 106 11.16 22.77 -7.85
N GLU A 107 10.99 22.86 -9.17
CA GLU A 107 9.71 22.55 -9.82
C GLU A 107 9.40 21.04 -9.75
N ASN A 108 10.44 20.20 -9.80
CA ASN A 108 10.29 18.75 -9.66
C ASN A 108 9.77 18.33 -8.27
N LEU A 109 9.95 19.17 -7.24
CA LEU A 109 9.42 18.90 -5.89
C LEU A 109 7.90 18.91 -5.85
N ALA A 110 7.26 19.78 -6.64
CA ALA A 110 5.79 19.81 -6.72
C ALA A 110 5.26 18.51 -7.34
N ASP A 111 5.98 17.91 -8.28
CA ASP A 111 5.59 16.64 -8.90
C ASP A 111 5.75 15.47 -7.92
N LEU A 112 6.81 15.43 -7.12
CA LEU A 112 6.93 14.46 -6.03
C LEU A 112 5.80 14.59 -5.02
N GLN A 113 5.47 15.81 -4.61
CA GLN A 113 4.38 16.06 -3.68
C GLN A 113 3.04 15.56 -4.24
N ARG A 114 2.76 15.83 -5.52
CA ARG A 114 1.56 15.31 -6.20
C ARG A 114 1.54 13.78 -6.24
N LEU A 115 2.66 13.13 -6.57
CA LEU A 115 2.77 11.68 -6.58
C LEU A 115 2.54 11.08 -5.20
N LEU A 116 3.08 11.69 -4.15
CA LEU A 116 2.91 11.23 -2.77
C LEU A 116 1.47 11.37 -2.29
N TYR A 117 0.79 12.49 -2.58
CA TYR A 117 -0.64 12.61 -2.25
C TYR A 117 -1.51 11.64 -3.04
N GLY A 118 -1.18 11.38 -4.31
CA GLY A 118 -1.85 10.36 -5.12
C GLY A 118 -1.67 8.96 -4.54
N LEU A 119 -0.44 8.60 -4.15
CA LEU A 119 -0.15 7.34 -3.47
C LEU A 119 -0.90 7.23 -2.13
N TYR A 120 -0.90 8.27 -1.32
CA TYR A 120 -1.65 8.29 -0.05
C TYR A 120 -3.14 8.06 -0.26
N ALA A 121 -3.75 8.72 -1.24
CA ALA A 121 -5.18 8.53 -1.55
C ALA A 121 -5.50 7.08 -1.95
N ILE A 122 -4.65 6.46 -2.77
CA ILE A 122 -4.83 5.06 -3.19
C ILE A 122 -4.63 4.10 -2.03
N LEU A 123 -3.59 4.29 -1.20
CA LEU A 123 -3.37 3.46 -0.01
C LEU A 123 -4.56 3.53 0.96
N ARG A 124 -5.10 4.73 1.19
CA ARG A 124 -6.30 4.90 2.04
C ARG A 124 -7.52 4.16 1.47
N LEU A 125 -7.71 4.19 0.15
CA LEU A 125 -8.79 3.46 -0.50
C LEU A 125 -8.57 1.94 -0.43
N HIS A 126 -7.36 1.50 -0.74
CA HIS A 126 -6.94 0.11 -0.70
C HIS A 126 -7.19 -0.50 0.69
N ASN A 127 -6.69 0.13 1.76
CA ASN A 127 -6.90 -0.36 3.13
C ASN A 127 -8.40 -0.47 3.48
N ALA A 128 -9.22 0.51 3.08
CA ALA A 128 -10.66 0.45 3.32
C ALA A 128 -11.29 -0.75 2.59
N GLN A 129 -10.89 -1.02 1.35
CA GLN A 129 -11.36 -2.16 0.58
C GLN A 129 -10.96 -3.49 1.22
N GLU A 130 -9.74 -3.61 1.71
CA GLU A 130 -9.28 -4.82 2.40
C GLU A 130 -9.97 -5.05 3.74
N GLU A 131 -10.15 -4.00 4.54
CA GLU A 131 -10.88 -4.07 5.81
C GLU A 131 -12.34 -4.51 5.60
N GLU A 132 -13.01 -3.97 4.59
CA GLU A 132 -14.41 -4.30 4.26
C GLU A 132 -14.56 -5.70 3.67
N ALA A 133 -13.66 -6.12 2.79
CA ALA A 133 -13.81 -7.37 2.03
C ALA A 133 -13.01 -8.54 2.60
N ALA A 134 -11.71 -8.35 2.83
CA ALA A 134 -10.78 -9.44 3.12
C ALA A 134 -10.76 -9.79 4.61
N PHE A 135 -10.56 -8.77 5.45
CA PHE A 135 -10.35 -8.97 6.88
C PHE A 135 -11.62 -9.11 7.70
N SER A 136 -12.76 -8.63 7.18
CA SER A 136 -14.09 -8.89 7.75
C SER A 136 -14.44 -10.38 7.80
N LEU A 137 -13.83 -11.20 6.95
CA LEU A 137 -14.03 -12.65 6.87
C LEU A 137 -13.08 -13.46 7.76
N VAL A 138 -12.05 -12.83 8.32
CA VAL A 138 -11.08 -13.50 9.19
C VAL A 138 -11.70 -13.66 10.59
N PRO A 139 -11.94 -14.90 11.06
CA PRO A 139 -12.49 -15.10 12.40
C PRO A 139 -11.51 -14.52 13.43
N GLY A 140 -12.03 -13.69 14.34
CA GLY A 140 -11.28 -13.19 15.49
C GLY A 140 -10.63 -14.33 16.30
N PRO A 141 -9.59 -14.06 17.11
CA PRO A 141 -9.08 -15.08 18.02
C PRO A 141 -10.25 -15.63 18.84
N ALA A 142 -10.32 -16.96 18.96
CA ALA A 142 -11.25 -17.56 19.91
C ALA A 142 -10.92 -17.01 21.32
N PRO A 143 -11.93 -16.71 22.15
CA PRO A 143 -11.71 -16.14 23.48
C PRO A 143 -10.85 -17.04 24.36
#